data_AF-A0A2W4Y3P4-F1
#
_entry.id   AF-A0A2W4Y3P4-F1
#
_cell.length_a   1.000
_cell.length_b   1.000
_cell.length_c   1.000
_cell.angle_alpha   90.00
_cell.angle_beta   90.00
_cell.angle_gamma   90.00
#
_symmetry.space_group_name_H-M   'P 1'
#
loop_
_entity.id
_entity.type
_entity.pdbx_description
1 polymer ?
#
loop_
_entity_poly.entity_id
_entity_poly.type
_entity_poly.pdbx_seq_one_letter_code
_entity_poly.pdbx_strand_id
1 'polypeptide(L)'
;MAGSDQYCVNDRAKALIKLALNDLGCPSIADLFHAMCKLTQGLGRELENRLAKRQRRLRDLKAQTAPSALEIQTLQVEVDNLHAAQADFRQHLIQISLGLHPFEVEAQSAQTAQQVSLKLEQRVTKLKQFQKARQLKDAAGSIDKFNRQIDDLSAIVNLWWQWVHQSLTVQTLPESLIVWLTTVLLPLCYWHTQVQRTDKSALNGK
;
A
#
# COMPACT_ATOMS: atom_id res chain seq x y z
N MET A 1 27.69 -23.88 -0.98
CA MET A 1 26.65 -23.50 -1.97
C MET A 1 25.87 -22.36 -1.37
N ALA A 2 26.04 -21.15 -1.88
CA ALA A 2 25.26 -19.99 -1.44
C ALA A 2 23.82 -20.18 -1.95
N GLY A 3 22.93 -20.64 -1.08
CA GLY A 3 21.50 -20.56 -1.36
C GLY A 3 21.17 -19.08 -1.45
N SER A 4 20.78 -18.62 -2.63
CA SER A 4 20.10 -17.34 -2.71
C SER A 4 18.85 -17.47 -1.85
N ASP A 5 18.64 -16.55 -0.90
CA ASP A 5 17.36 -16.38 -0.22
C ASP A 5 16.32 -15.93 -1.25
N GLN A 6 15.90 -16.87 -2.12
CA GLN A 6 14.83 -16.68 -3.07
C GLN A 6 13.53 -16.72 -2.29
N TYR A 7 12.64 -15.78 -2.61
CA TYR A 7 11.26 -15.78 -2.15
C TYR A 7 10.37 -15.49 -3.35
N CYS A 8 9.13 -15.96 -3.29
CA CYS A 8 8.15 -15.74 -4.35
C CYS A 8 7.14 -14.68 -3.91
N VAL A 9 7.07 -13.58 -4.65
CA VAL A 9 5.99 -12.57 -4.52
C VAL A 9 4.86 -12.96 -5.46
N ASN A 10 3.62 -13.05 -4.96
CA ASN A 10 2.47 -13.39 -5.79
C ASN A 10 1.15 -12.80 -5.28
N ASP A 11 0.13 -12.87 -6.12
CA ASP A 11 -1.24 -12.41 -5.86
C ASP A 11 -2.03 -13.29 -4.87
N ARG A 12 -1.36 -14.26 -4.23
CA ARG A 12 -1.91 -15.29 -3.34
C ARG A 12 -2.81 -16.32 -4.04
N ALA A 13 -2.61 -16.57 -5.34
CA ALA A 13 -3.16 -17.76 -5.97
C ALA A 13 -2.63 -19.04 -5.29
N LYS A 14 -3.53 -19.94 -4.89
CA LYS A 14 -3.19 -21.16 -4.13
C LYS A 14 -2.13 -22.02 -4.82
N ALA A 15 -2.18 -22.10 -6.15
CA ALA A 15 -1.19 -22.85 -6.94
C ALA A 15 0.21 -22.25 -6.83
N LEU A 16 0.34 -20.92 -6.81
CA LEU A 16 1.63 -20.23 -6.67
C LEU A 16 2.19 -20.35 -5.26
N ILE A 17 1.33 -20.29 -4.24
CA ILE A 17 1.74 -20.55 -2.86
C ILE A 17 2.23 -22.01 -2.73
N LYS A 18 1.50 -22.97 -3.30
CA LYS A 18 1.88 -24.39 -3.27
C LYS A 18 3.20 -24.63 -4.00
N LEU A 19 3.40 -24.03 -5.17
CA LEU A 19 4.64 -24.10 -5.93
C LEU A 19 5.82 -23.58 -5.10
N ALA A 20 5.67 -22.39 -4.50
CA ALA A 20 6.72 -21.79 -3.67
C ALA A 20 7.09 -22.67 -2.47
N LEU A 21 6.09 -23.16 -1.72
CA LEU A 21 6.32 -23.93 -0.50
C LEU A 21 6.77 -25.37 -0.77
N ASN A 22 6.15 -26.05 -1.74
CA ASN A 22 6.33 -27.49 -1.93
C ASN A 22 7.40 -27.84 -2.96
N ASP A 23 7.49 -27.07 -4.05
CA ASP A 23 8.35 -27.42 -5.19
C ASP A 23 9.66 -26.60 -5.17
N LEU A 24 9.60 -25.34 -4.73
CA LEU A 24 10.76 -24.44 -4.67
C LEU A 24 11.38 -24.31 -3.27
N GLY A 25 10.66 -24.74 -2.22
CA GLY A 25 11.16 -24.69 -0.83
C GLY A 25 11.43 -23.28 -0.31
N CYS A 26 10.72 -22.27 -0.82
CA CYS A 26 10.96 -20.86 -0.50
C CYS A 26 9.74 -20.15 0.10
N PRO A 27 9.95 -19.04 0.85
CA PRO A 27 8.85 -18.24 1.38
C PRO A 27 7.96 -17.65 0.27
N SER A 28 6.64 -17.69 0.46
CA SER A 28 5.66 -17.01 -0.42
C SER A 28 5.10 -15.77 0.25
N ILE A 29 5.34 -14.61 -0.36
CA ILE A 29 4.95 -13.29 0.13
C ILE A 29 3.80 -12.75 -0.72
N ALA A 30 2.88 -12.04 -0.06
CA ALA A 30 1.82 -11.32 -0.74
C ALA A 30 2.37 -10.13 -1.56
N ASP A 31 1.82 -9.94 -2.75
CA ASP A 31 2.09 -8.76 -3.57
C ASP A 31 1.27 -7.56 -3.09
N LEU A 32 1.99 -6.50 -2.67
CA LEU A 32 1.39 -5.23 -2.24
C LEU A 32 0.52 -4.59 -3.33
N PHE A 33 0.95 -4.65 -4.59
CA PHE A 33 0.18 -4.06 -5.70
C PHE A 33 -1.19 -4.72 -5.80
N HIS A 34 -1.23 -6.06 -5.78
CA HIS A 34 -2.48 -6.81 -5.81
C HIS A 34 -3.33 -6.54 -4.57
N ALA A 35 -2.73 -6.48 -3.38
CA ALA A 35 -3.44 -6.16 -2.14
C ALA A 35 -4.10 -4.77 -2.20
N MET A 36 -3.39 -3.76 -2.69
CA MET A 36 -3.90 -2.40 -2.88
C MET A 36 -4.95 -2.33 -4.00
N CYS A 37 -4.77 -3.06 -5.10
CA CYS A 37 -5.78 -3.16 -6.16
C CYS A 37 -7.10 -3.71 -5.63
N LYS A 38 -7.08 -4.69 -4.71
CA LYS A 38 -8.31 -5.17 -4.07
C LYS A 38 -9.00 -4.10 -3.23
N LEU A 39 -8.25 -3.27 -2.50
CA LEU A 39 -8.81 -2.12 -1.77
C LEU A 39 -9.46 -1.11 -2.74
N THR A 40 -8.80 -0.79 -3.84
CA THR A 40 -9.35 0.10 -4.87
C THR A 40 -10.60 -0.49 -5.54
N GLN A 41 -10.60 -1.80 -5.84
CA GLN A 41 -11.77 -2.49 -6.40
C GLN A 41 -12.97 -2.55 -5.44
N GLY A 42 -12.72 -2.53 -4.12
CA GLY A 42 -13.75 -2.46 -3.10
C GLY A 42 -14.20 -1.03 -2.84
N LEU A 43 -13.45 -0.29 -2.03
CA LEU A 43 -13.80 1.05 -1.57
C LEU A 43 -13.68 2.12 -2.67
N GLY A 44 -12.60 2.07 -3.45
CA GLY A 44 -12.36 3.05 -4.52
C GLY A 44 -13.47 3.06 -5.57
N ARG A 45 -13.88 1.87 -6.01
CA ARG A 45 -14.98 1.69 -6.96
C ARG A 45 -16.31 2.21 -6.43
N GLU A 46 -16.62 1.98 -5.15
CA GLU A 46 -17.84 2.52 -4.54
C GLU A 46 -17.84 4.05 -4.52
N LEU A 47 -16.70 4.68 -4.18
CA LEU A 47 -16.53 6.13 -4.23
C LEU A 47 -16.72 6.67 -5.65
N GLU A 48 -16.08 6.06 -6.64
CA GLU A 48 -16.18 6.44 -8.05
C GLU A 48 -17.62 6.33 -8.57
N ASN A 49 -18.30 5.23 -8.25
CA ASN A 49 -19.71 5.03 -8.64
C ASN A 49 -20.62 6.11 -8.05
N ARG A 50 -20.45 6.44 -6.76
CA ARG A 50 -21.23 7.51 -6.10
C ARG A 50 -20.96 8.85 -6.75
N LEU A 51 -19.70 9.17 -6.97
CA LEU A 51 -19.26 10.43 -7.57
C LEU A 51 -19.81 10.58 -8.99
N ALA A 52 -19.67 9.57 -9.83
CA ALA A 52 -20.20 9.58 -11.20
C ALA A 52 -21.73 9.78 -11.22
N LYS A 53 -22.46 9.11 -10.32
CA LYS A 53 -23.93 9.25 -10.21
C LYS A 53 -24.34 10.66 -9.79
N ARG A 54 -23.66 11.24 -8.79
CA ARG A 54 -23.96 12.59 -8.28
C ARG A 54 -23.58 13.68 -9.27
N GLN A 55 -22.43 13.55 -9.93
CA GLN A 55 -22.00 14.45 -11.00
C GLN A 55 -22.94 14.42 -12.19
N ARG A 56 -23.42 13.23 -12.60
CA ARG A 56 -24.43 13.13 -13.66
C ARG A 56 -25.71 13.87 -13.27
N ARG A 57 -26.24 13.62 -12.07
CA ARG A 57 -27.43 14.32 -11.57
C ARG A 57 -27.23 15.83 -11.52
N LEU A 58 -26.05 16.30 -11.15
CA LEU A 58 -25.72 17.73 -11.10
C LEU A 58 -25.71 18.35 -12.49
N ARG A 59 -25.16 17.65 -13.49
CA ARG A 59 -25.20 18.08 -14.90
C ARG A 59 -26.65 18.13 -15.41
N ASP A 60 -27.42 17.07 -15.16
CA ASP A 60 -28.80 16.98 -15.60
C ASP A 60 -29.66 18.08 -14.97
N LEU A 61 -29.45 18.40 -13.68
CA LEU A 61 -30.14 19.48 -12.98
C LEU A 61 -29.77 20.85 -13.53
N LYS A 62 -28.48 21.11 -13.80
CA LYS A 62 -28.02 22.39 -14.39
C LYS A 62 -28.53 22.60 -15.82
N ALA A 63 -28.88 21.53 -16.54
CA ALA A 63 -29.41 21.59 -17.91
C ALA A 63 -30.93 21.82 -17.99
N GLN A 64 -31.65 21.82 -16.86
CA GLN A 64 -33.09 22.08 -16.83
C GLN A 64 -33.39 23.55 -17.13
N THR A 65 -34.57 23.82 -17.71
CA THR A 65 -34.99 25.16 -18.15
C THR A 65 -35.18 26.17 -17.01
N ALA A 66 -35.48 25.68 -15.79
CA ALA A 66 -35.61 26.50 -14.59
C ALA A 66 -35.04 25.74 -13.38
N PRO A 67 -33.71 25.68 -13.22
CA PRO A 67 -33.10 24.83 -12.23
C PRO A 67 -33.17 25.46 -10.84
N SER A 68 -33.47 24.65 -9.83
CA SER A 68 -33.46 25.12 -8.43
C SER A 68 -32.02 25.38 -7.97
N ALA A 69 -31.70 26.64 -7.70
CA ALA A 69 -30.37 27.06 -7.24
C ALA A 69 -29.97 26.37 -5.91
N LEU A 70 -30.94 26.16 -5.02
CA LEU A 70 -30.72 25.52 -3.73
C LEU A 70 -30.40 24.02 -3.88
N GLU A 71 -31.08 23.34 -4.81
CA GLU A 71 -30.80 21.94 -5.12
C GLU A 71 -29.44 21.78 -5.81
N ILE A 72 -29.08 22.68 -6.73
CA ILE A 72 -27.75 22.71 -7.37
C ILE A 72 -26.68 22.88 -6.29
N GLN A 73 -26.83 23.85 -5.38
CA GLN A 73 -25.86 24.11 -4.33
C GLN A 73 -25.69 22.88 -3.40
N THR A 74 -26.81 22.29 -2.97
CA THR A 74 -26.80 21.08 -2.13
C THR A 74 -26.06 19.94 -2.80
N LEU A 75 -26.36 19.69 -4.08
CA LEU A 75 -25.75 18.60 -4.83
C LEU A 75 -24.27 18.88 -5.18
N GLN A 76 -23.89 20.15 -5.35
CA GLN A 76 -22.49 20.55 -5.51
C GLN A 76 -21.69 20.23 -4.23
N VAL A 77 -22.22 20.59 -3.06
CA VAL A 77 -21.60 20.26 -1.76
C VAL A 77 -21.44 18.75 -1.59
N GLU A 78 -22.44 17.95 -2.00
CA GLU A 78 -22.32 16.48 -1.99
C GLU A 78 -21.18 15.98 -2.89
N VAL A 79 -21.03 16.54 -4.10
CA VAL A 79 -19.95 16.19 -5.03
C VAL A 79 -18.58 16.56 -4.46
N ASP A 80 -18.45 17.74 -3.88
CA ASP A 80 -17.19 18.21 -3.30
C ASP A 80 -16.79 17.34 -2.09
N ASN A 81 -17.76 16.95 -1.27
CA ASN A 81 -17.55 16.00 -0.17
C ASN A 81 -17.08 14.62 -0.66
N LEU A 82 -17.59 14.14 -1.80
CA LEU A 82 -17.14 12.86 -2.39
C LEU A 82 -15.73 12.95 -2.98
N HIS A 83 -15.36 14.09 -3.57
CA HIS A 83 -13.99 14.35 -4.02
C HIS A 83 -13.02 14.36 -2.83
N ALA A 84 -13.37 15.04 -1.75
CA ALA A 84 -12.58 15.02 -0.52
C ALA A 84 -12.42 13.58 0.02
N ALA A 85 -13.50 12.79 0.05
CA ALA A 85 -13.42 11.39 0.45
C ALA A 85 -12.52 10.54 -0.48
N GLN A 86 -12.51 10.83 -1.79
CA GLN A 86 -11.59 10.16 -2.72
C GLN A 86 -10.13 10.52 -2.44
N ALA A 87 -9.84 11.79 -2.12
CA ALA A 87 -8.51 12.23 -1.74
C ALA A 87 -8.06 11.57 -0.42
N ASP A 88 -8.93 11.52 0.59
CA ASP A 88 -8.68 10.81 1.86
C ASP A 88 -8.36 9.33 1.62
N PHE A 89 -9.13 8.66 0.75
CA PHE A 89 -8.89 7.26 0.39
C PHE A 89 -7.53 7.07 -0.30
N ARG A 90 -7.15 7.95 -1.22
CA ARG A 90 -5.81 7.92 -1.84
C ARG A 90 -4.70 8.12 -0.82
N GLN A 91 -4.89 8.99 0.17
CA GLN A 91 -3.94 9.15 1.26
C GLN A 91 -3.78 7.86 2.06
N HIS A 92 -4.85 7.12 2.33
CA HIS A 92 -4.72 5.79 2.96
C HIS A 92 -3.86 4.83 2.15
N LEU A 93 -4.03 4.79 0.82
CA LEU A 93 -3.22 3.94 -0.07
C LEU A 93 -1.73 4.33 -0.06
N ILE A 94 -1.43 5.63 -0.11
CA ILE A 94 -0.05 6.14 -0.03
C ILE A 94 0.58 5.73 1.30
N GLN A 95 -0.14 5.88 2.41
CA GLN A 95 0.36 5.54 3.74
C GLN A 95 0.61 4.05 3.92
N ILE A 96 -0.18 3.19 3.27
CA ILE A 96 0.08 1.74 3.20
C ILE A 96 1.38 1.48 2.43
N SER A 97 1.54 2.09 1.26
CA SER A 97 2.74 1.92 0.43
C SER A 97 4.01 2.33 1.17
N LEU A 98 4.01 3.49 1.82
CA LEU A 98 5.16 4.00 2.56
C LEU A 98 5.46 3.18 3.83
N GLY A 99 4.45 2.51 4.40
CA GLY A 99 4.60 1.73 5.62
C GLY A 99 5.36 0.42 5.44
N LEU A 100 5.51 -0.08 4.22
CA LEU A 100 6.06 -1.42 3.92
C LEU A 100 7.58 -1.43 3.67
N HIS A 101 8.27 -0.30 3.87
CA HIS A 101 9.70 -0.18 3.64
C HIS A 101 10.52 -0.62 4.87
N PRO A 102 11.74 -1.16 4.69
CA PRO A 102 12.62 -1.56 5.78
C PRO A 102 13.17 -0.38 6.59
N PHE A 103 13.00 0.85 6.10
CA PHE A 103 13.31 2.08 6.81
C PHE A 103 12.07 2.94 6.94
N GLU A 104 11.99 3.71 8.02
CA GLU A 104 10.95 4.72 8.20
C GLU A 104 11.29 5.98 7.39
N VAL A 105 10.29 6.57 6.73
CA VAL A 105 10.49 7.74 5.85
C VAL A 105 10.99 8.96 6.63
N GLU A 106 10.38 9.22 7.79
CA GLU A 106 10.67 10.43 8.57
C GLU A 106 11.94 10.28 9.42
N ALA A 107 12.09 9.16 10.11
CA ALA A 107 13.19 8.92 11.03
C ALA A 107 14.43 8.32 10.35
N GLN A 108 14.31 7.80 9.13
CA GLN A 108 15.35 7.02 8.42
C GLN A 108 15.85 5.81 9.22
N SER A 109 15.14 5.44 10.28
CA SER A 109 15.51 4.34 11.17
C SER A 109 15.06 3.01 10.58
N ALA A 110 15.81 1.97 10.90
CA ALA A 110 15.44 0.59 10.57
C ALA A 110 14.07 0.23 11.17
N GLN A 111 13.27 -0.49 10.41
CA GLN A 111 12.00 -1.06 10.83
C GLN A 111 12.08 -2.59 10.88
N THR A 112 11.43 -3.18 11.86
CA THR A 112 11.18 -4.62 11.93
C THR A 112 9.86 -4.98 11.23
N ALA A 113 9.70 -6.24 10.81
CA ALA A 113 8.41 -6.70 10.28
C ALA A 113 7.27 -6.51 11.29
N GLN A 114 7.53 -6.66 12.59
CA GLN A 114 6.53 -6.44 13.63
C GLN A 114 6.07 -4.97 13.69
N GLN A 115 7.00 -4.02 13.58
CA GLN A 115 6.68 -2.59 13.53
C GLN A 115 5.86 -2.25 12.29
N VAL A 116 6.24 -2.81 11.13
CA VAL A 116 5.50 -2.63 9.88
C VAL A 116 4.11 -3.25 9.96
N SER A 117 3.97 -4.47 10.50
CA SER A 117 2.69 -5.13 10.71
C SER A 117 1.75 -4.27 11.56
N LEU A 118 2.23 -3.79 12.73
CA LEU A 118 1.46 -2.90 13.60
C LEU A 118 1.02 -1.60 12.88
N LYS A 119 1.91 -0.99 12.08
CA LYS A 119 1.56 0.20 11.28
C LYS A 119 0.45 -0.12 10.28
N LEU A 120 0.51 -1.27 9.60
CA LEU A 120 -0.52 -1.69 8.64
C LEU A 120 -1.86 -2.00 9.33
N GLU A 121 -1.85 -2.64 10.51
CA GLU A 121 -3.06 -2.89 11.31
C GLU A 121 -3.73 -1.60 11.76
N GLN A 122 -2.93 -0.61 12.19
CA GLN A 122 -3.43 0.73 12.49
C GLN A 122 -4.06 1.38 11.25
N ARG A 123 -3.49 1.17 10.05
CA ARG A 123 -4.08 1.65 8.80
C ARG A 123 -5.38 0.95 8.46
N VAL A 124 -5.49 -0.37 8.69
CA VAL A 124 -6.76 -1.09 8.57
C VAL A 124 -7.82 -0.51 9.50
N THR A 125 -7.47 -0.23 10.76
CA THR A 125 -8.38 0.39 11.72
C THR A 125 -8.88 1.75 11.22
N LYS A 126 -7.97 2.60 10.74
CA LYS A 126 -8.33 3.90 10.15
C LYS A 126 -9.19 3.75 8.89
N LEU A 127 -8.93 2.75 8.04
CA LEU A 127 -9.75 2.46 6.86
C LEU A 127 -11.16 2.00 7.25
N LYS A 128 -11.31 1.17 8.28
CA LYS A 128 -12.64 0.77 8.81
C LYS A 128 -13.41 1.96 9.36
N GLN A 129 -12.73 2.85 10.08
CA GLN A 129 -13.33 4.11 10.57
C GLN A 129 -13.75 5.01 9.40
N PHE A 130 -12.89 5.19 8.39
CA PHE A 130 -13.18 5.94 7.17
C PHE A 130 -14.40 5.35 6.43
N GLN A 131 -14.42 4.03 6.23
CA GLN A 131 -15.54 3.32 5.61
C GLN A 131 -16.85 3.62 6.34
N LYS A 132 -16.85 3.52 7.68
CA LYS A 132 -18.03 3.79 8.51
C LYS A 132 -18.46 5.25 8.43
N ALA A 133 -17.53 6.19 8.57
CA ALA A 133 -17.80 7.63 8.54
C ALA A 133 -18.38 8.09 7.20
N ARG A 134 -17.89 7.52 6.09
CA ARG A 134 -18.36 7.81 4.72
C ARG A 134 -19.50 6.88 4.26
N GLN A 135 -19.94 5.97 5.13
CA GLN A 135 -21.00 4.98 4.87
C GLN A 135 -20.76 4.20 3.58
N LEU A 136 -19.51 3.80 3.33
CA LEU A 136 -19.11 3.10 2.10
C LEU A 136 -19.43 1.61 2.19
N LYS A 137 -19.92 1.06 1.07
CA LYS A 137 -20.11 -0.37 0.92
C LYS A 137 -18.78 -1.01 0.51
N ASP A 138 -18.42 -2.10 1.18
CA ASP A 138 -17.28 -2.94 0.81
C ASP A 138 -17.75 -4.36 0.54
N ALA A 139 -18.59 -4.52 -0.50
CA ALA A 139 -19.19 -5.82 -0.82
C ALA A 139 -18.15 -6.91 -1.12
N ALA A 140 -16.95 -6.51 -1.55
CA ALA A 140 -15.85 -7.42 -1.81
C ALA A 140 -15.08 -7.86 -0.55
N GLY A 141 -15.37 -7.27 0.62
CA GLY A 141 -14.62 -7.47 1.86
C GLY A 141 -13.13 -7.15 1.68
N SER A 142 -12.83 -6.09 0.92
CA SER A 142 -11.47 -5.72 0.53
C SER A 142 -10.60 -5.35 1.73
N ILE A 143 -11.16 -4.66 2.74
CA ILE A 143 -10.40 -4.29 3.95
C ILE A 143 -9.98 -5.55 4.74
N ASP A 144 -10.90 -6.49 4.94
CA ASP A 144 -10.59 -7.72 5.69
C ASP A 144 -9.65 -8.64 4.90
N LYS A 145 -9.75 -8.66 3.57
CA LYS A 145 -8.79 -9.37 2.71
C LYS A 145 -7.39 -8.78 2.82
N PHE A 146 -7.28 -7.46 2.83
CA PHE A 146 -6.00 -6.79 3.07
C PHE A 146 -5.46 -7.11 4.47
N ASN A 147 -6.31 -7.06 5.49
CA ASN A 147 -5.93 -7.37 6.87
C ASN A 147 -5.31 -8.78 7.02
N ARG A 148 -5.86 -9.78 6.33
CA ARG A 148 -5.33 -11.16 6.35
C ARG A 148 -3.96 -11.31 5.67
N GLN A 149 -3.53 -10.32 4.89
CA GLN A 149 -2.24 -10.34 4.19
C GLN A 149 -1.17 -9.55 4.93
N ILE A 150 -1.47 -8.89 6.04
CA ILE A 150 -0.51 -8.02 6.74
C ILE A 150 0.74 -8.78 7.17
N ASP A 151 0.58 -9.98 7.72
CA ASP A 151 1.73 -10.78 8.16
C ASP A 151 2.63 -11.14 6.98
N ASP A 152 2.03 -11.65 5.90
CA ASP A 152 2.74 -11.97 4.65
C ASP A 152 3.45 -10.72 4.08
N LEU A 153 2.75 -9.58 4.04
CA LEU A 153 3.26 -8.32 3.53
C LEU A 153 4.42 -7.78 4.37
N SER A 154 4.34 -7.89 5.69
CA SER A 154 5.38 -7.42 6.61
C SER A 154 6.63 -8.30 6.60
N ALA A 155 6.48 -9.60 6.28
CA ALA A 155 7.58 -10.55 6.23
C ALA A 155 8.67 -10.18 5.20
N ILE A 156 8.33 -9.40 4.17
CA ILE A 156 9.29 -8.85 3.21
C ILE A 156 10.43 -8.08 3.89
N VAL A 157 10.14 -7.40 5.00
CA VAL A 157 11.12 -6.61 5.75
C VAL A 157 12.13 -7.53 6.43
N ASN A 158 11.68 -8.66 6.98
CA ASN A 158 12.57 -9.64 7.58
C ASN A 158 13.50 -10.26 6.52
N LEU A 159 12.96 -10.64 5.37
CA LEU A 159 13.78 -11.20 4.28
C LEU A 159 14.80 -10.19 3.76
N TRP A 160 14.40 -8.93 3.67
CA TRP A 160 15.31 -7.86 3.27
C TRP A 160 16.47 -7.72 4.27
N TRP A 161 16.18 -7.70 5.58
CA TRP A 161 17.22 -7.65 6.61
C TRP A 161 18.08 -8.91 6.65
N GLN A 162 17.49 -10.10 6.48
CA GLN A 162 18.25 -11.36 6.36
C GLN A 162 19.25 -11.30 5.21
N TRP A 163 18.81 -10.84 4.04
CA TRP A 163 19.69 -10.65 2.89
C TRP A 163 20.81 -9.65 3.17
N VAL A 164 20.51 -8.52 3.83
CA VAL A 164 21.52 -7.53 4.25
C VAL A 164 22.55 -8.17 5.18
N HIS A 165 22.10 -8.85 6.24
CA HIS A 165 22.99 -9.45 7.22
C HIS A 165 23.86 -10.57 6.62
N GLN A 166 23.30 -11.43 5.78
CA GLN A 166 24.07 -12.44 5.05
C GLN A 166 25.12 -11.80 4.13
N SER A 167 24.74 -10.76 3.39
CA SER A 167 25.64 -10.05 2.49
C SER A 167 26.81 -9.39 3.22
N LEU A 168 26.58 -8.89 4.44
CA LEU A 168 27.62 -8.28 5.27
C LEU A 168 28.49 -9.31 6.00
N THR A 169 27.92 -10.46 6.39
CA THR A 169 28.66 -11.51 7.14
C THR A 169 29.79 -12.11 6.31
N VAL A 170 29.62 -12.20 4.99
CA VAL A 170 30.66 -12.68 4.05
C VAL A 170 31.89 -11.75 4.02
N GLN A 171 31.75 -10.49 4.41
CA GLN A 171 32.79 -9.46 4.24
C GLN A 171 33.73 -9.32 5.45
N THR A 172 33.53 -10.09 6.54
CA THR A 172 34.38 -10.08 7.75
C THR A 172 34.67 -8.67 8.29
N LEU A 173 33.65 -7.81 8.35
CA LEU A 173 33.80 -6.41 8.76
C LEU A 173 33.79 -6.24 10.29
N PRO A 174 34.47 -5.22 10.83
CA PRO A 174 34.34 -4.84 12.24
C PRO A 174 32.89 -4.49 12.61
N GLU A 175 32.47 -4.83 13.82
CA GLU A 175 31.11 -4.58 14.32
C GLU A 175 30.73 -3.09 14.25
N SER A 176 31.64 -2.19 14.63
CA SER A 176 31.42 -0.74 14.56
C SER A 176 31.12 -0.24 13.13
N LEU A 177 31.76 -0.85 12.14
CA LEU A 177 31.51 -0.54 10.73
C LEU A 177 30.17 -1.09 10.25
N ILE A 178 29.79 -2.29 10.69
CA ILE A 178 28.46 -2.88 10.39
C ILE A 178 27.35 -2.00 10.95
N VAL A 179 27.50 -1.54 12.19
CA VAL A 179 26.54 -0.63 12.83
C VAL A 179 26.43 0.68 12.04
N TRP A 180 27.55 1.31 11.71
CA TRP A 180 27.54 2.54 10.91
C TRP A 180 26.91 2.34 9.52
N LEU A 181 27.25 1.25 8.84
CA LEU A 181 26.68 0.91 7.52
C LEU A 181 25.16 0.76 7.59
N THR A 182 24.66 0.00 8.57
CA THR A 182 23.23 -0.34 8.67
C THR A 182 22.36 0.78 9.22
N THR A 183 22.93 1.68 10.03
CA THR A 183 22.19 2.79 10.67
C THR A 183 22.35 4.13 9.96
N VAL A 184 23.39 4.32 9.15
CA VAL A 184 23.67 5.60 8.47
C VAL A 184 23.67 5.46 6.96
N LEU A 185 24.57 4.64 6.40
CA LEU A 185 24.76 4.61 4.94
C LEU A 185 23.59 3.92 4.21
N LEU A 186 23.16 2.76 4.72
CA LEU A 186 22.17 1.93 4.08
C LEU A 186 20.78 2.59 3.98
N PRO A 187 20.25 3.29 5.01
CA PRO A 187 19.02 4.07 4.87
C PRO A 187 19.10 5.13 3.76
N LEU A 188 20.21 5.86 3.68
CA LEU A 188 20.42 6.91 2.67
C LEU A 188 20.46 6.31 1.26
N CYS A 189 21.26 5.27 1.06
CA CYS A 189 21.35 4.58 -0.22
C CYS A 189 20.01 3.98 -0.63
N TYR A 190 19.30 3.35 0.32
CA TYR A 190 17.99 2.76 0.08
C TYR A 190 17.00 3.80 -0.45
N TRP A 191 16.83 4.92 0.26
CA TRP A 191 15.86 5.95 -0.15
C TRP A 191 16.23 6.62 -1.46
N HIS A 192 17.51 6.91 -1.68
CA HIS A 192 17.98 7.41 -2.97
C HIS A 192 17.62 6.46 -4.11
N THR A 193 17.82 5.15 -3.94
CA THR A 193 17.39 4.15 -4.93
C THR A 193 15.87 4.10 -5.09
N GLN A 194 15.08 4.20 -4.03
CA GLN A 194 13.61 4.20 -4.13
C GLN A 194 13.10 5.41 -4.93
N VAL A 195 13.61 6.62 -4.66
CA VAL A 195 13.24 7.83 -5.40
C VAL A 195 13.56 7.70 -6.88
N GLN A 196 14.75 7.19 -7.22
CA GLN A 196 15.12 6.96 -8.63
C GLN A 196 14.20 5.96 -9.34
N ARG A 197 13.68 4.96 -8.62
CA ARG A 197 12.73 3.98 -9.20
C ARG A 197 11.37 4.61 -9.45
N THR A 198 10.90 5.47 -8.55
CA THR A 198 9.63 6.18 -8.72
C THR A 198 9.70 7.23 -9.83
N ASP A 199 10.82 7.95 -9.96
CA ASP A 199 11.01 8.97 -11.00
C ASP A 199 11.11 8.37 -12.40
N LYS A 200 11.80 7.24 -12.55
CA LYS A 200 11.89 6.53 -13.85
C LYS A 200 10.55 5.93 -14.29
N SER A 201 9.67 5.59 -13.35
CA SER A 201 8.32 5.12 -13.68
C SER A 201 7.44 6.22 -14.31
N ALA A 202 7.73 7.50 -14.07
CA ALA A 202 7.05 8.62 -14.73
C ALA A 202 7.48 8.80 -16.20
N LEU A 203 8.62 8.22 -16.60
CA LEU A 203 9.17 8.31 -17.97
C LEU A 203 8.80 7.13 -18.87
N ASN A 204 8.41 5.98 -18.29
CA ASN A 204 8.07 4.76 -19.03
C ASN A 204 6.56 4.50 -19.19
N GLY A 205 5.71 5.48 -18.87
CA GLY A 205 4.28 5.46 -19.16
C GLY A 205 3.97 6.01 -20.55
N LYS A 206 4.37 5.30 -21.60
CA LYS A 206 3.85 5.45 -22.97
C LYS A 206 3.64 4.07 -23.58
#